data_AF-A0A3D1AA88-F1
#
_entry.id   AF-A0A3D1AA88-F1
#
_cell.length_a   1.000
_cell.length_b   1.000
_cell.length_c   1.000
_cell.angle_alpha   90.00
_cell.angle_beta   90.00
_cell.angle_gamma   90.00
#
_symmetry.space_group_name_H-M   'P 1'
#
loop_
_entity.id
_entity.type
_entity.pdbx_description
1 polymer ?
#
loop_
_entity_poly.entity_id
_entity_poly.type
_entity_poly.pdbx_seq_one_letter_code
_entity_poly.pdbx_strand_id
1 'polypeptide(L)'
;MIFTLKWLLPYWRRHAVRMTVIVVFGMISAALHAYNPLLIKNIVNGLSGTPDPEYLRQNVLLILGVGFGLFVTNLIAQRNRAWMNVRLEWEIRRDAFDHVV
;
A
#
# COMPACT_ATOMS: atom_id res chain seq x y z
N MET A 1 19.14 -11.25 17.14
CA MET A 1 18.34 -10.50 16.14
C MET A 1 19.18 -9.62 15.21
N ILE A 2 20.13 -8.83 15.73
CA ILE A 2 21.01 -7.98 14.89
C ILE A 2 21.79 -8.77 13.83
N PHE A 3 22.27 -9.97 14.18
CA PHE A 3 22.95 -10.87 13.25
C PHE A 3 22.07 -11.25 12.05
N THR A 4 20.83 -11.69 12.29
CA THR A 4 19.86 -12.06 11.25
C THR A 4 19.51 -10.88 10.36
N LEU A 5 19.34 -9.68 10.94
CA LEU A 5 19.12 -8.44 10.19
C LEU A 5 20.31 -8.09 9.29
N LYS A 6 21.54 -8.20 9.79
CA LYS A 6 22.75 -7.96 9.00
C LYS A 6 22.90 -8.97 7.85
N TRP A 7 22.48 -10.22 8.07
CA TRP A 7 22.50 -11.27 7.04
C TRP A 7 21.44 -11.05 5.95
N LEU A 8 20.24 -10.56 6.32
CA LEU A 8 19.16 -10.29 5.37
C LEU A 8 19.36 -8.98 4.57
N LEU A 9 20.09 -8.04 5.15
CA LEU A 9 20.33 -6.70 4.61
C LEU A 9 20.80 -6.68 3.14
N PRO A 10 21.75 -7.52 2.68
CA PRO A 10 22.22 -7.53 1.30
C PRO A 10 21.12 -7.90 0.30
N TYR A 11 20.29 -8.90 0.64
CA TYR A 11 19.15 -9.31 -0.19
C TYR A 11 18.11 -8.19 -0.26
N TRP A 12 17.84 -7.51 0.86
CA TRP A 12 16.97 -6.35 0.89
C TRP A 12 17.48 -5.17 0.05
N ARG A 13 18.79 -4.88 0.09
CA ARG A 13 19.39 -3.80 -0.71
C ARG A 13 19.25 -4.02 -2.20
N ARG A 14 19.29 -5.27 -2.68
CA ARG A 14 19.06 -5.61 -4.11
C ARG A 14 17.65 -5.23 -4.58
N HIS A 15 16.68 -5.19 -3.66
CA HIS A 15 15.28 -4.87 -3.95
C HIS A 15 14.84 -3.51 -3.37
N ALA A 16 15.79 -2.62 -3.06
CA ALA A 16 15.53 -1.35 -2.37
C ALA A 16 14.46 -0.48 -3.06
N VAL A 17 14.46 -0.42 -4.39
CA VAL A 17 13.46 0.34 -5.16
C VAL A 17 12.04 -0.17 -4.89
N ARG A 18 11.84 -1.49 -4.91
CA ARG A 18 10.52 -2.09 -4.64
C ARG A 18 10.11 -1.91 -3.19
N MET A 19 11.06 -1.99 -2.26
CA MET A 19 10.83 -1.66 -0.84
C MET A 19 10.37 -0.21 -0.66
N THR A 20 11.03 0.74 -1.31
CA THR A 20 10.61 2.16 -1.27
C THR A 20 9.20 2.32 -1.81
N VAL A 21 8.85 1.66 -2.93
CA VAL A 21 7.48 1.67 -3.47
C VAL A 21 6.48 1.12 -2.45
N ILE A 22 6.78 -0.01 -1.81
CA ILE A 22 5.91 -0.62 -0.79
C ILE A 22 5.69 0.35 0.39
N VAL A 23 6.74 1.01 0.85
CA VAL A 23 6.67 1.95 1.98
C VAL A 23 5.87 3.19 1.59
N VAL A 24 6.21 3.82 0.46
CA VAL A 24 5.53 5.04 -0.01
C VAL A 24 4.05 4.79 -0.24
N PHE A 25 3.68 3.76 -1.00
CA PHE A 25 2.28 3.44 -1.25
C PHE A 25 1.57 2.92 0.00
N GLY A 26 2.28 2.25 0.90
CA GLY A 26 1.76 1.86 2.22
C GLY A 26 1.41 3.08 3.08
N MET A 27 2.26 4.11 3.10
CA MET A 27 1.99 5.36 3.82
C MET A 27 0.82 6.12 3.20
N ILE A 28 0.76 6.21 1.86
CA ILE A 28 -0.38 6.84 1.16
C ILE A 28 -1.68 6.12 1.49
N SER A 29 -1.69 4.78 1.44
CA SER A 29 -2.84 3.96 1.81
C SER A 29 -3.27 4.22 3.26
N ALA A 30 -2.32 4.25 4.20
CA ALA A 30 -2.59 4.57 5.60
C ALA A 30 -3.19 5.96 5.80
N ALA A 31 -2.66 6.98 5.10
CA ALA A 31 -3.18 8.35 5.14
C ALA A 31 -4.61 8.43 4.59
N LEU A 32 -4.89 7.75 3.47
CA LEU A 32 -6.24 7.68 2.90
C LEU A 32 -7.21 6.98 3.85
N HIS A 33 -6.80 5.88 4.50
CA HIS A 33 -7.61 5.20 5.51
C HIS A 33 -7.89 6.09 6.73
N ALA A 34 -6.91 6.88 7.18
CA ALA A 34 -7.08 7.83 8.28
C ALA A 34 -7.99 9.01 7.91
N TYR A 35 -7.96 9.45 6.65
CA TYR A 35 -8.79 10.56 6.17
C TYR A 35 -10.24 10.13 5.86
N ASN A 36 -10.46 8.87 5.49
CA ASN A 36 -11.77 8.37 5.05
C ASN A 36 -12.93 8.68 6.05
N PRO A 37 -12.78 8.49 7.38
CA PRO A 37 -13.83 8.85 8.34
C PRO A 37 -14.19 10.34 8.35
N LEU A 38 -13.21 11.22 8.14
CA LEU A 38 -13.43 12.67 8.07
C LEU A 38 -14.22 13.04 6.81
N LEU A 39 -13.89 12.41 5.68
CA LEU A 39 -14.62 12.58 4.44
C LEU A 39 -16.08 12.14 4.59
N ILE A 40 -16.33 10.95 5.15
CA ILE A 40 -17.69 10.46 5.41
C ILE A 40 -18.45 11.41 6.37
N LYS A 41 -17.80 11.86 7.44
CA LYS A 41 -18.40 12.83 8.37
C LYS A 41 -18.84 14.12 7.65
N ASN A 42 -18.00 14.67 6.78
CA ASN A 42 -18.31 15.89 6.05
C ASN A 42 -19.49 15.69 5.08
N ILE A 43 -19.54 14.55 4.39
CA ILE A 43 -20.66 14.20 3.52
C ILE A 43 -21.96 14.15 4.32
N VAL A 44 -21.98 13.41 5.43
CA VAL A 44 -23.16 13.26 6.30
C VAL A 44 -23.60 14.61 6.87
N ASN A 45 -22.66 15.43 7.32
CA ASN A 45 -22.97 16.75 7.87
C ASN A 45 -23.58 17.70 6.85
N GLY A 46 -23.20 17.63 5.57
CA GLY A 46 -23.85 18.45 4.54
C GLY A 46 -25.19 17.90 4.04
N LEU A 47 -25.48 16.61 4.28
CA LEU A 47 -26.78 16.01 3.98
C LEU A 47 -27.89 16.44 4.95
N SER A 48 -27.57 16.97 6.14
CA SER A 48 -28.56 17.44 7.11
C SER A 48 -29.22 18.79 6.73
N GLY A 49 -28.74 19.46 5.69
CA GLY A 49 -29.39 20.63 5.08
C GLY A 49 -30.42 20.25 4.00
N THR A 50 -30.74 21.19 3.10
CA THR A 50 -31.42 20.92 1.82
C THR A 50 -30.36 20.70 0.73
N PRO A 51 -29.95 19.45 0.44
CA PRO A 51 -28.89 19.17 -0.50
C PRO A 51 -29.34 19.39 -1.96
N ASP A 52 -28.49 20.06 -2.73
CA ASP A 52 -28.60 20.22 -4.18
C ASP A 52 -28.16 18.93 -4.90
N PRO A 53 -28.81 18.50 -6.00
CA PRO A 53 -28.31 17.44 -6.89
C PRO A 53 -26.81 17.46 -7.20
N GLU A 54 -26.21 18.65 -7.39
CA GLU A 54 -24.78 18.77 -7.66
C GLU A 54 -23.91 18.35 -6.46
N TYR A 55 -24.37 18.66 -5.23
CA TYR A 55 -23.71 18.21 -3.99
C TYR A 55 -23.70 16.68 -3.90
N LEU A 56 -24.82 16.01 -4.23
CA LEU A 56 -24.89 14.55 -4.23
C LEU A 56 -23.91 13.94 -5.24
N ARG A 57 -23.86 14.49 -6.45
CA ARG A 57 -22.93 14.02 -7.49
C ARG A 57 -21.47 14.13 -7.06
N GLN A 58 -21.06 15.29 -6.52
CA GLN A 58 -19.68 15.51 -6.09
C GLN A 58 -19.27 14.55 -4.97
N ASN A 59 -20.15 14.31 -4.00
CA ASN A 59 -19.86 13.39 -2.90
C ASN A 59 -19.77 11.94 -3.34
N VAL A 60 -20.62 11.49 -4.27
CA VAL A 60 -20.52 10.15 -4.87
C VAL A 60 -19.19 10.00 -5.60
N LEU A 61 -18.79 11.00 -6.40
CA LEU A 61 -17.50 10.99 -7.10
C LEU A 61 -16.31 11.01 -6.13
N LEU A 62 -16.40 11.72 -5.01
CA LEU A 62 -15.38 11.73 -3.97
C LEU A 62 -15.23 10.36 -3.30
N ILE A 63 -16.34 9.70 -2.93
CA ILE A 63 -16.30 8.34 -2.36
C ILE A 63 -15.67 7.37 -3.35
N LEU A 64 -16.08 7.41 -4.62
CA LEU A 64 -15.51 6.57 -5.67
C LEU A 64 -14.03 6.87 -5.88
N GLY A 65 -13.64 8.15 -5.90
CA GLY A 65 -12.25 8.57 -6.06
C GLY A 65 -11.34 8.08 -4.93
N VAL A 66 -11.78 8.22 -3.67
CA VAL A 66 -11.02 7.74 -2.51
C VAL A 66 -10.98 6.22 -2.47
N GLY A 67 -12.10 5.54 -2.74
CA GLY A 67 -12.15 4.08 -2.82
C GLY A 67 -11.22 3.54 -3.91
N PHE A 68 -11.22 4.16 -5.09
CA PHE A 68 -10.32 3.81 -6.18
C PHE A 68 -8.86 4.10 -5.83
N GLY A 69 -8.56 5.23 -5.20
CA GLY A 69 -7.21 5.57 -4.73
C GLY A 69 -6.69 4.55 -3.70
N LEU A 70 -7.52 4.15 -2.75
CA LEU A 70 -7.20 3.08 -1.79
C LEU A 70 -6.95 1.75 -2.49
N PHE A 71 -7.76 1.39 -3.48
CA PHE A 71 -7.56 0.18 -4.26
C PHE A 71 -6.23 0.19 -5.01
N VAL A 72 -5.95 1.25 -5.78
CA VAL A 72 -4.73 1.37 -6.59
C VAL A 72 -3.48 1.36 -5.71
N THR A 73 -3.49 2.12 -4.61
CA THR A 73 -2.36 2.19 -3.70
C THR A 73 -2.05 0.85 -3.05
N ASN A 74 -3.09 0.14 -2.58
CA ASN A 74 -2.94 -1.19 -2.03
C ASN A 74 -2.51 -2.22 -3.08
N LEU A 75 -3.06 -2.17 -4.29
CA LEU A 75 -2.70 -3.08 -5.38
C LEU A 75 -1.20 -2.95 -5.73
N ILE A 76 -0.69 -1.73 -5.86
CA ILE A 76 0.73 -1.48 -6.15
C ILE A 76 1.61 -1.97 -5.01
N ALA A 77 1.26 -1.66 -3.75
CA ALA A 77 2.03 -2.10 -2.59
C ALA A 77 2.05 -3.63 -2.46
N GLN A 78 0.89 -4.30 -2.59
CA GLN A 78 0.79 -5.75 -2.46
C GLN A 78 1.47 -6.49 -3.61
N ARG A 79 1.35 -6.02 -4.85
CA ARG A 79 2.06 -6.59 -6.01
C ARG A 79 3.57 -6.61 -5.78
N ASN A 80 4.13 -5.48 -5.31
CA ASN A 80 5.57 -5.39 -5.05
C ASN A 80 5.99 -6.28 -3.88
N ARG A 81 5.19 -6.37 -2.81
CA ARG A 81 5.44 -7.31 -1.69
C ARG A 81 5.45 -8.76 -2.16
N ALA A 82 4.45 -9.18 -2.91
CA ALA A 82 4.32 -10.55 -3.39
C ALA A 82 5.52 -10.95 -4.26
N TRP A 83 5.89 -10.11 -5.22
CA TRP A 83 7.05 -10.36 -6.07
C TRP A 83 8.35 -10.45 -5.26
N MET A 84 8.54 -9.52 -4.32
CA MET A 84 9.77 -9.48 -3.51
C MET A 84 9.87 -10.70 -2.59
N ASN A 85 8.77 -11.15 -1.99
CA ASN A 85 8.77 -12.33 -1.13
C ASN A 85 9.17 -13.58 -1.92
N VAL A 86 8.58 -13.80 -3.10
CA VAL A 86 8.92 -14.94 -3.96
C VAL A 86 10.38 -14.86 -4.41
N ARG A 87 10.86 -13.68 -4.80
CA ARG A 87 12.22 -13.52 -5.28
C ARG A 87 13.25 -13.72 -4.17
N LEU A 88 13.02 -13.14 -2.99
CA LEU A 88 13.89 -13.31 -1.82
C LEU A 88 13.98 -14.79 -1.41
N GLU A 89 12.84 -15.49 -1.39
CA GLU A 89 12.82 -16.92 -1.07
C GLU A 89 13.65 -17.73 -2.07
N TRP A 90 13.51 -17.44 -3.37
CA TRP A 90 14.32 -18.10 -4.40
C TRP A 90 15.81 -17.80 -4.28
N GLU A 91 16.19 -16.54 -4.02
CA GLU A 91 17.59 -16.13 -3.84
C GLU A 91 18.23 -16.80 -2.61
N ILE A 92 17.52 -16.83 -1.49
CA ILE A 92 18.00 -17.47 -0.26
C ILE A 92 18.16 -18.98 -0.46
N ARG A 93 17.18 -19.63 -1.11
CA ARG A 93 17.26 -21.07 -1.39
C ARG A 93 18.43 -21.38 -2.31
N ARG A 94 18.61 -20.60 -3.38
CA ARG A 94 19.74 -20.78 -4.29
C ARG A 94 21.07 -20.68 -3.55
N ASP A 95 21.30 -19.62 -2.77
CA ASP A 95 22.55 -19.44 -2.04
C ASP A 95 22.79 -20.55 -0.99
N ALA A 96 21.72 -21.11 -0.41
CA ALA A 96 21.81 -22.24 0.52
C ALA A 96 22.14 -23.57 -0.17
N PHE A 97 21.57 -23.83 -1.35
CA PHE A 97 21.74 -25.10 -2.08
C PHE A 97 22.90 -25.08 -3.08
N ASP A 98 23.46 -23.91 -3.42
CA ASP A 98 24.64 -23.79 -4.28
C ASP A 98 25.89 -24.49 -3.69
N HIS A 99 25.88 -24.84 -2.40
CA HIS A 99 26.95 -25.58 -1.72
C HIS A 99 26.72 -27.10 -1.64
N VAL A 100 25.56 -27.59 -2.10
CA VAL A 100 25.15 -29.01 -2.02
C VAL A 100 25.36 -29.74 -3.36
N VAL A 101 25.70 -29.01 -4.43
CA VAL A 101 26.05 -29.53 -5.76
C VAL A 101 27.53 -29.29 -6.01
#